data_AF-A0A0V7ZGC8-F1
#
_entry.id   AF-A0A0V7ZGC8-F1
#
_cell.length_a   1.000
_cell.length_b   1.000
_cell.length_c   1.000
_cell.angle_alpha   90.00
_cell.angle_beta   90.00
_cell.angle_gamma   90.00
#
_symmetry.space_group_name_H-M   'P 1'
#
loop_
_entity.id
_entity.type
_entity.pdbx_description
1 polymer ?
#
loop_
_entity_poly.entity_id
_entity_poly.type
_entity_poly.pdbx_seq_one_letter_code
_entity_poly.pdbx_strand_id
1 'polypeptide(L)'
;MLFSAIGVLAGNITQKDDKLFISIQDKEYPLFYSKYDSKKINQSLTSNSSTQQRISVYPKISHSNKKDKVHTIKFRLLKFEPEISNTVTKGILQTFEPNEFKIFGLWQFLQQCQTPVISVYRNFDQYRFKELEKLEPKQQTKRISPSHLPVMWENPPVQPVKLNSKQQHPYFVQVKAKFNPTTDIFEFDSLLSEPTKECPEYFKPNYKKTKSKEESKTNHEERSVSTAA
;
A
#
# COMPACT_ATOMS: atom_id res chain seq x y z
N MET A 1 -9.58 4.62 -11.79
CA MET A 1 -9.25 3.77 -10.61
C MET A 1 -7.83 4.06 -10.17
N LEU A 2 -7.51 3.99 -8.88
CA LEU A 2 -6.15 4.25 -8.35
C LEU A 2 -5.84 3.27 -7.22
N PHE A 3 -4.57 2.93 -7.06
CA PHE A 3 -4.05 2.20 -5.91
C PHE A 3 -4.15 3.05 -4.64
N SER A 4 -4.60 2.44 -3.54
CA SER A 4 -4.74 3.10 -2.24
C SER A 4 -4.85 2.07 -1.12
N ALA A 5 -4.34 2.40 0.07
CA ALA A 5 -4.55 1.63 1.29
C ALA A 5 -4.66 2.64 2.44
N ILE A 6 -5.80 3.32 2.53
CA ILE A 6 -6.01 4.33 3.58
C ILE A 6 -6.97 3.75 4.59
N GLY A 7 -6.66 3.90 5.86
CA GLY A 7 -7.56 3.51 6.93
C GLY A 7 -7.39 4.39 8.14
N VAL A 8 -8.13 4.03 9.18
CA VAL A 8 -8.13 4.77 10.43
C VAL A 8 -7.72 3.87 11.58
N LEU A 9 -6.83 4.38 12.42
CA LEU A 9 -6.45 3.75 13.67
C LEU A 9 -6.89 4.64 14.82
N ALA A 10 -7.18 4.02 15.96
CA ALA A 10 -7.35 4.71 17.22
C ALA A 10 -6.44 4.07 18.27
N GLY A 11 -5.77 4.90 19.06
CA GLY A 11 -4.82 4.41 20.05
C GLY A 11 -4.03 5.54 20.69
N ASN A 12 -3.14 5.18 21.61
CA ASN A 12 -2.33 6.14 22.34
C ASN A 12 -1.05 6.42 21.55
N ILE A 13 -0.80 7.68 21.19
CA ILE A 13 0.42 8.06 20.48
C ILE A 13 1.48 8.46 21.49
N THR A 14 2.66 7.85 21.37
CA THR A 14 3.82 8.15 22.22
C THR A 14 5.02 8.52 21.36
N GLN A 15 5.91 9.34 21.93
CA GLN A 15 7.19 9.67 21.32
C GLN A 15 8.31 9.04 22.15
N LYS A 16 9.16 8.23 21.50
CA LYS A 16 10.34 7.59 22.09
C LYS A 16 11.51 7.78 21.14
N ASP A 17 12.63 8.33 21.62
CA ASP A 17 13.86 8.56 20.82
C ASP A 17 13.58 9.24 19.46
N ASP A 18 12.81 10.34 19.46
CA ASP A 18 12.37 11.08 18.28
C ASP A 18 11.56 10.28 17.24
N LYS A 19 11.04 9.12 17.64
CA LYS A 19 10.12 8.30 16.83
C LYS A 19 8.75 8.29 17.46
N LEU A 20 7.73 8.35 16.62
CA LEU A 20 6.35 8.24 17.03
C LEU A 20 5.90 6.78 16.97
N PHE A 21 5.06 6.39 17.92
CA PHE A 21 4.44 5.08 17.99
C PHE A 21 2.95 5.25 18.29
N ILE A 22 2.13 4.35 17.77
CA ILE A 22 0.74 4.19 18.20
C ILE A 22 0.60 2.86 18.93
N SER A 23 0.02 2.91 20.13
CA SER A 23 -0.34 1.72 20.91
C SER A 23 -1.76 1.34 20.57
N ILE A 24 -1.95 0.12 20.07
CA ILE A 24 -3.26 -0.44 19.72
C ILE A 24 -3.34 -1.79 20.44
N GLN A 25 -4.28 -1.91 21.38
CA GLN A 25 -4.29 -3.02 22.34
C GLN A 25 -2.91 -3.09 23.04
N ASP A 26 -2.28 -4.26 23.09
CA ASP A 26 -0.98 -4.48 23.75
C ASP A 26 0.22 -4.41 22.79
N LYS A 27 0.05 -3.88 21.57
CA LYS A 27 1.12 -3.74 20.57
C LYS A 27 1.41 -2.27 20.23
N GLU A 28 2.70 -1.99 20.04
CA GLU A 28 3.18 -0.70 19.57
C GLU A 28 3.60 -0.77 18.10
N TYR A 29 3.09 0.17 17.30
CA TYR A 29 3.40 0.28 15.89
C TYR A 29 4.14 1.57 15.58
N PRO A 30 5.28 1.51 14.87
CA PRO A 30 5.99 2.71 14.46
C PRO A 30 5.13 3.57 13.53
N LEU A 31 5.01 4.84 13.87
CA LEU A 31 4.47 5.88 13.01
C LEU A 31 5.62 6.60 12.31
N PHE A 32 5.39 6.94 11.05
CA PHE A 32 6.28 7.83 10.30
C PHE A 32 5.45 8.77 9.44
N TYR A 33 6.03 9.88 9.02
CA TYR A 33 5.35 10.83 8.15
C TYR A 33 6.34 11.46 7.19
N SER A 34 5.84 12.10 6.13
CA SER A 34 6.75 12.75 5.19
C SER A 34 7.23 14.09 5.75
N LYS A 35 8.41 14.53 5.31
CA LYS A 35 8.92 15.86 5.67
C LYS A 35 7.96 16.98 5.29
N TYR A 36 7.17 16.80 4.24
CA TYR A 36 6.16 17.79 3.82
C TYR A 36 5.00 17.90 4.82
N ASP A 37 4.68 16.81 5.53
CA ASP A 37 3.58 16.77 6.49
C ASP A 37 4.04 17.16 7.91
N SER A 38 5.35 17.36 8.13
CA SER A 38 5.95 17.46 9.47
C SER A 38 5.41 18.64 10.28
N LYS A 39 5.31 19.83 9.68
CA LYS A 39 4.83 21.03 10.38
C LYS A 39 3.40 20.84 10.90
N LYS A 40 2.50 20.31 10.06
CA LYS A 40 1.09 20.08 10.41
C LYS A 40 0.94 19.01 11.49
N ILE A 41 1.70 17.92 11.36
CA ILE A 41 1.68 16.82 12.32
C ILE A 41 2.24 17.27 13.68
N ASN A 42 3.37 17.98 13.68
CA ASN A 42 3.97 18.49 14.92
C ASN A 42 3.04 19.48 15.64
N GLN A 43 2.36 20.37 14.90
CA GLN A 43 1.35 21.26 15.47
C GLN A 43 0.16 20.50 16.08
N SER A 44 -0.26 19.42 15.45
CA SER A 44 -1.35 18.57 15.96
C SER A 44 -0.93 17.81 17.22
N LEU A 45 0.32 17.31 17.27
CA LEU A 45 0.89 16.65 18.44
C LEU A 45 0.98 17.57 19.66
N THR A 46 1.32 18.85 19.47
CA THR A 46 1.39 19.82 20.57
C THR A 46 0.01 20.28 21.06
N SER A 47 -1.00 20.23 20.19
CA SER A 47 -2.35 20.75 20.52
C SER A 47 -3.27 19.68 21.12
N ASN A 48 -2.97 18.40 20.89
CA ASN A 48 -3.83 17.30 21.33
C ASN A 48 -3.37 16.76 22.69
N SER A 49 -4.13 17.05 23.75
CA SER A 49 -3.94 16.51 25.10
C SER A 49 -4.65 15.17 25.34
N SER A 50 -5.48 14.70 24.40
CA SER A 50 -6.22 13.45 24.53
C SER A 50 -5.28 12.24 24.53
N THR A 51 -5.52 11.31 25.46
CA THR A 51 -4.78 10.06 25.60
C THR A 51 -5.01 9.14 24.40
N GLN A 52 -6.24 9.08 23.88
CA GLN A 52 -6.60 8.24 22.75
C GLN A 52 -6.87 9.10 21.51
N GLN A 53 -6.05 8.92 20.48
CA GLN A 53 -6.08 9.72 19.26
C GLN A 53 -6.55 8.88 18.09
N ARG A 54 -7.42 9.46 17.27
CA ARG A 54 -7.88 8.88 16.00
C ARG A 54 -7.07 9.47 14.85
N ILE A 55 -6.46 8.60 14.05
CA ILE A 55 -5.54 9.02 12.99
C ILE A 55 -5.83 8.31 11.67
N SER A 56 -5.77 9.07 10.59
CA SER A 56 -5.75 8.53 9.23
C SER A 56 -4.33 8.10 8.87
N VAL A 57 -4.20 6.88 8.36
CA VAL A 57 -2.91 6.26 8.09
C VAL A 57 -2.85 5.54 6.76
N TYR A 58 -1.62 5.27 6.32
CA TYR A 58 -1.31 4.36 5.22
C TYR A 58 -0.37 3.25 5.72
N PRO A 59 -0.74 1.95 5.65
CA PRO A 59 0.09 0.86 6.14
C PRO A 59 1.27 0.61 5.20
N LYS A 60 2.43 0.36 5.78
CA LYS A 60 3.64 -0.05 5.08
C LYS A 60 4.16 -1.34 5.68
N ILE A 61 4.13 -2.39 4.87
CA ILE A 61 4.52 -3.74 5.29
C ILE A 61 5.85 -4.10 4.66
N SER A 62 6.72 -4.74 5.44
CA SER A 62 7.98 -5.29 4.98
C SER A 62 7.98 -6.79 5.27
N HIS A 63 7.95 -7.58 4.19
CA HIS A 63 8.03 -9.04 4.24
C HIS A 63 9.49 -9.48 4.39
N SER A 64 9.71 -10.52 5.19
CA SER A 64 11.04 -11.12 5.38
C SER A 64 11.01 -12.58 4.97
N ASN A 65 12.15 -13.09 4.51
CA ASN A 65 12.31 -14.52 4.23
C ASN A 65 12.65 -15.33 5.50
N LYS A 66 12.71 -14.68 6.66
CA LYS A 66 13.05 -15.33 7.94
C LYS A 66 11.84 -16.08 8.48
N LYS A 67 12.07 -17.29 9.00
CA LYS A 67 11.02 -18.18 9.52
C LYS A 67 10.23 -17.57 10.70
N ASP A 68 10.86 -16.73 11.53
CA ASP A 68 10.28 -16.28 12.79
C ASP A 68 9.40 -15.02 12.68
N LYS A 69 9.54 -14.23 11.62
CA LYS A 69 8.71 -13.05 11.36
C LYS A 69 8.43 -12.94 9.87
N VAL A 70 7.22 -13.35 9.48
CA VAL A 70 6.74 -13.30 8.08
C VAL A 70 6.75 -11.86 7.57
N HIS A 71 6.29 -10.91 8.39
CA HIS A 71 6.29 -9.49 8.05
C HIS A 71 6.38 -8.58 9.27
N THR A 72 6.68 -7.32 9.00
CA THR A 72 6.60 -6.20 9.96
C THR A 72 5.74 -5.11 9.37
N ILE A 73 4.94 -4.45 10.22
CA ILE A 73 4.06 -3.36 9.82
C ILE A 73 4.43 -2.06 10.54
N LYS A 74 4.32 -0.96 9.81
CA LYS A 74 4.39 0.40 10.32
C LYS A 74 3.40 1.27 9.57
N PHE A 75 3.01 2.39 10.14
CA PHE A 75 1.97 3.23 9.56
C PHE A 75 2.52 4.60 9.21
N ARG A 76 2.22 5.05 7.98
CA ARG A 76 2.43 6.45 7.63
C ARG A 76 1.27 7.25 8.19
N LEU A 77 1.53 8.16 9.12
CA LEU A 77 0.55 9.13 9.59
C LEU A 77 0.24 10.14 8.48
N LEU A 78 -1.03 10.29 8.14
CA LEU A 78 -1.51 11.25 7.13
C LEU A 78 -2.10 12.49 7.79
N LYS A 79 -2.96 12.29 8.80
CA LYS A 79 -3.59 13.37 9.57
C LYS A 79 -4.17 12.83 10.87
N PHE A 80 -4.34 13.72 11.84
CA PHE A 80 -5.21 13.51 12.97
C PHE A 80 -6.65 13.74 12.52
N GLU A 81 -7.54 12.83 12.90
CA GLU A 81 -8.97 13.03 12.70
C GLU A 81 -9.53 13.81 13.89
N PRO A 82 -10.39 14.81 13.65
CA PRO A 82 -11.13 15.44 14.73
C PRO A 82 -12.05 14.41 15.39
N GLU A 83 -12.42 14.67 16.65
CA GLU A 83 -13.51 13.92 17.28
C GLU A 83 -14.77 13.98 16.40
N ILE A 84 -15.47 12.85 16.32
CA ILE A 84 -16.66 12.71 15.47
C ILE A 84 -17.78 13.53 16.11
N SER A 85 -17.88 14.81 15.72
CA SER A 85 -19.04 15.65 16.04
C SER A 85 -20.17 15.36 15.04
N ASN A 86 -21.40 15.34 15.53
CA ASN A 86 -22.61 15.10 14.73
C ASN A 86 -22.95 16.23 13.74
N THR A 87 -22.17 17.32 13.70
CA THR A 87 -22.51 18.55 12.96
C THR A 87 -21.70 18.82 11.70
N VAL A 88 -20.72 17.98 11.32
CA VAL A 88 -19.87 18.19 10.14
C VAL A 88 -20.13 17.13 9.07
N THR A 89 -20.23 17.56 7.81
CA THR A 89 -20.31 16.67 6.64
C THR A 89 -19.19 15.65 6.69
N LYS A 90 -19.54 14.39 6.96
CA LYS A 90 -18.56 13.34 7.21
C LYS A 90 -17.78 13.02 5.93
N GLY A 91 -16.47 13.27 5.94
CA GLY A 91 -15.58 12.74 4.90
C GLY A 91 -15.59 11.21 4.91
N ILE A 92 -15.23 10.56 3.80
CA ILE A 92 -15.31 9.09 3.65
C ILE A 92 -14.57 8.30 4.75
N LEU A 93 -13.51 8.86 5.34
CA LEU A 93 -12.75 8.22 6.44
C LEU A 93 -13.32 8.55 7.84
N GLN A 94 -14.22 9.53 7.94
CA GLN A 94 -14.92 9.86 9.20
C GLN A 94 -16.07 8.89 9.47
N THR A 95 -16.50 8.10 8.48
CA THR A 95 -17.47 7.01 8.64
C THR A 95 -16.81 5.66 8.92
N PHE A 96 -15.48 5.58 8.92
CA PHE A 96 -14.76 4.33 9.15
C PHE A 96 -14.64 4.08 10.65
N GLU A 97 -14.82 2.85 11.11
CA GLU A 97 -14.51 2.51 12.49
C GLU A 97 -12.99 2.41 12.71
N PRO A 98 -12.50 2.48 13.96
CA PRO A 98 -11.11 2.17 14.25
C PRO A 98 -10.70 0.81 13.67
N ASN A 99 -9.49 0.76 13.12
CA ASN A 99 -8.90 -0.37 12.41
C ASN A 99 -9.55 -0.69 11.05
N GLU A 100 -10.44 0.13 10.51
CA GLU A 100 -10.97 -0.08 9.17
C GLU A 100 -10.11 0.58 8.08
N PHE A 101 -9.96 -0.12 6.96
CA PHE A 101 -9.13 0.26 5.82
C PHE A 101 -9.87 0.06 4.50
N LYS A 102 -9.64 1.00 3.59
CA LYS A 102 -10.03 0.95 2.19
C LYS A 102 -8.79 0.57 1.38
N ILE A 103 -8.79 -0.64 0.82
CA ILE A 103 -7.62 -1.24 0.17
C ILE A 103 -7.94 -1.54 -1.29
N PHE A 104 -7.22 -0.85 -2.17
CA PHE A 104 -7.35 -0.88 -3.61
C PHE A 104 -6.03 -1.35 -4.22
N GLY A 105 -6.01 -2.54 -4.81
CA GLY A 105 -4.79 -3.08 -5.37
C GLY A 105 -4.97 -4.42 -6.07
N LEU A 106 -3.86 -5.06 -6.38
CA LEU A 106 -3.85 -6.34 -7.11
C LEU A 106 -3.91 -7.52 -6.14
N TRP A 107 -4.87 -8.42 -6.33
CA TRP A 107 -5.06 -9.63 -5.51
C TRP A 107 -4.13 -10.77 -5.95
N GLN A 108 -3.20 -11.17 -5.08
CA GLN A 108 -2.10 -12.06 -5.48
C GLN A 108 -1.46 -12.80 -4.30
N PHE A 109 -0.64 -13.81 -4.60
CA PHE A 109 0.10 -14.60 -3.63
C PHE A 109 1.60 -14.31 -3.71
N LEU A 110 2.25 -14.09 -2.56
CA LEU A 110 3.71 -13.97 -2.46
C LEU A 110 4.32 -15.28 -1.99
N GLN A 111 5.45 -15.68 -2.57
CA GLN A 111 6.14 -16.89 -2.11
C GLN A 111 6.54 -16.86 -0.63
N GLN A 112 6.73 -15.67 -0.07
CA GLN A 112 7.24 -15.48 1.29
C GLN A 112 6.12 -15.28 2.32
N CYS A 113 4.86 -15.21 1.88
CA CYS A 113 3.71 -14.98 2.75
C CYS A 113 2.65 -16.04 2.48
N GLN A 114 2.27 -16.81 3.50
CA GLN A 114 1.25 -17.86 3.36
C GLN A 114 -0.16 -17.27 3.17
N THR A 115 -0.39 -16.06 3.68
CA THR A 115 -1.63 -15.33 3.47
C THR A 115 -1.56 -14.61 2.12
N PRO A 116 -2.59 -14.74 1.26
CA PRO A 116 -2.70 -13.90 0.07
C PRO A 116 -2.61 -12.40 0.40
N VAL A 117 -2.13 -11.61 -0.55
CA VAL A 117 -1.91 -10.18 -0.38
C VAL A 117 -2.68 -9.36 -1.39
N ILE A 118 -3.09 -8.16 -0.96
CA ILE A 118 -3.40 -7.07 -1.89
C ILE A 118 -2.14 -6.22 -2.05
N SER A 119 -1.58 -6.23 -3.26
CA SER A 119 -0.42 -5.44 -3.63
C SER A 119 -0.85 -4.04 -4.06
N VAL A 120 -0.44 -3.05 -3.28
CA VAL A 120 -0.78 -1.64 -3.49
C VAL A 120 0.44 -0.89 -4.01
N TYR A 121 0.40 -0.54 -5.30
CA TYR A 121 1.49 0.11 -6.01
C TYR A 121 1.41 1.64 -5.89
N ARG A 122 2.52 2.31 -6.25
CA ARG A 122 2.52 3.77 -6.43
C ARG A 122 1.83 4.10 -7.76
N ASN A 123 0.73 4.86 -7.69
CA ASN A 123 0.09 5.43 -8.88
C ASN A 123 1.10 6.21 -9.73
N PHE A 124 1.01 6.06 -11.05
CA PHE A 124 1.87 6.78 -11.98
C PHE A 124 1.61 8.28 -11.92
N ASP A 125 2.67 9.06 -12.05
CA ASP A 125 2.62 10.52 -12.08
C ASP A 125 3.85 11.03 -12.87
N GLN A 126 3.61 11.84 -13.90
CA GLN A 126 4.67 12.24 -14.83
C GLN A 126 5.75 13.10 -14.17
N TYR A 127 5.39 13.92 -13.18
CA TYR A 127 6.34 14.73 -12.44
C TYR A 127 7.27 13.85 -11.60
N ARG A 128 6.70 12.94 -10.79
CA ARG A 128 7.46 11.97 -9.99
C ARG A 128 8.29 11.03 -10.85
N PHE A 129 7.83 10.68 -12.06
CA PHE A 129 8.61 9.90 -12.99
C PHE A 129 9.95 10.58 -13.30
N LYS A 130 9.93 11.87 -13.66
CA LYS A 130 11.14 12.66 -13.92
C LYS A 130 12.05 12.78 -12.69
N GLU A 131 11.49 12.82 -11.49
CA GLU A 131 12.29 12.80 -10.26
C GLU A 131 12.94 11.43 -10.00
N LEU A 132 12.23 10.34 -10.28
CA LEU A 132 12.73 8.99 -10.10
C LEU A 132 13.87 8.68 -11.07
N GLU A 133 13.79 9.18 -12.32
CA GLU A 133 14.84 8.98 -13.32
C GLU A 133 16.22 9.51 -12.89
N LYS A 134 16.24 10.54 -12.02
CA LYS A 134 17.47 11.14 -11.48
C LYS A 134 18.14 10.31 -10.38
N LEU A 135 17.49 9.25 -9.90
CA LEU A 135 17.98 8.46 -8.77
C LEU A 135 18.67 7.18 -9.23
N GLU A 136 19.54 6.65 -8.38
CA GLU A 136 20.15 5.33 -8.60
C GLU A 136 19.10 4.21 -8.59
N PRO A 137 19.29 3.10 -9.36
CA PRO A 137 18.29 2.03 -9.49
C PRO A 137 17.81 1.44 -8.15
N LYS A 138 18.71 1.31 -7.17
CA LYS A 138 18.36 0.85 -5.81
C LYS A 138 17.41 1.81 -5.10
N GLN A 139 17.63 3.12 -5.27
CA GLN A 139 16.79 4.16 -4.68
C GLN A 139 15.44 4.25 -5.39
N GLN A 140 15.41 4.13 -6.72
CA GLN A 140 14.18 4.03 -7.50
C GLN A 140 13.31 2.89 -6.99
N THR A 141 13.87 1.68 -6.94
CA THR A 141 13.19 0.46 -6.48
C THR A 141 12.60 0.66 -5.08
N LYS A 142 13.38 1.21 -4.15
CA LYS A 142 12.90 1.47 -2.77
C LYS A 142 11.74 2.48 -2.71
N ARG A 143 11.71 3.47 -3.61
CA ARG A 143 10.65 4.50 -3.65
C ARG A 143 9.34 3.98 -4.28
N ILE A 144 9.45 3.11 -5.28
CA ILE A 144 8.29 2.55 -6.01
C ILE A 144 7.86 1.17 -5.53
N SER A 145 8.56 0.59 -4.55
CA SER A 145 8.20 -0.71 -3.96
C SER A 145 6.74 -0.68 -3.49
N PRO A 146 5.91 -1.65 -3.92
CA PRO A 146 4.53 -1.75 -3.47
C PRO A 146 4.47 -2.10 -1.97
N SER A 147 3.33 -1.80 -1.35
CA SER A 147 2.97 -2.36 -0.05
C SER A 147 2.14 -3.61 -0.30
N HIS A 148 2.59 -4.76 0.22
CA HIS A 148 1.90 -6.03 0.06
C HIS A 148 1.14 -6.33 1.36
N LEU A 149 -0.17 -6.08 1.38
CA LEU A 149 -1.00 -6.22 2.57
C LEU A 149 -1.54 -7.65 2.66
N PRO A 150 -1.17 -8.46 3.67
CA PRO A 150 -1.81 -9.75 3.93
C PRO A 150 -3.29 -9.53 4.22
N VAL A 151 -4.15 -10.16 3.43
CA VAL A 151 -5.60 -10.09 3.64
C VAL A 151 -6.14 -11.50 3.80
N MET A 152 -6.80 -11.74 4.94
CA MET A 152 -7.61 -12.93 5.14
C MET A 152 -8.97 -12.70 4.48
N TRP A 153 -9.22 -13.39 3.38
CA TRP A 153 -10.48 -13.30 2.64
C TRP A 153 -11.01 -14.71 2.40
N GLU A 154 -12.01 -15.10 3.18
CA GLU A 154 -12.69 -16.38 3.01
C GLU A 154 -13.56 -16.34 1.75
N ASN A 155 -13.40 -17.36 0.90
CA ASN A 155 -14.19 -17.54 -0.34
C ASN A 155 -14.22 -16.29 -1.25
N PRO A 156 -13.05 -15.79 -1.71
CA PRO A 156 -13.04 -14.65 -2.60
C PRO A 156 -13.70 -15.01 -3.95
N PRO A 157 -14.42 -14.08 -4.60
CA PRO A 157 -15.05 -14.32 -5.90
C PRO A 157 -14.02 -14.60 -7.01
N VAL A 158 -12.76 -14.22 -6.79
CA VAL A 158 -11.63 -14.48 -7.68
C VAL A 158 -10.44 -14.99 -6.87
N GLN A 159 -9.74 -16.00 -7.39
CA GLN A 159 -8.60 -16.59 -6.70
C GLN A 159 -7.35 -15.68 -6.80
N PRO A 160 -6.52 -15.62 -5.75
CA PRO A 160 -5.27 -14.88 -5.80
C PRO A 160 -4.29 -15.55 -6.77
N VAL A 161 -3.65 -14.74 -7.60
CA VAL A 161 -2.67 -15.23 -8.58
C VAL A 161 -1.26 -15.14 -8.00
N LYS A 162 -0.40 -16.14 -8.25
CA LYS A 162 1.01 -16.06 -7.84
C LYS A 162 1.70 -14.85 -8.48
N LEU A 163 2.40 -14.04 -7.68
CA LEU A 163 3.20 -12.93 -8.18
C LEU A 163 4.22 -13.46 -9.22
N ASN A 164 4.31 -12.76 -10.36
CA ASN A 164 5.12 -13.13 -11.53
C ASN A 164 4.63 -14.37 -12.31
N SER A 165 3.37 -14.78 -12.14
CA SER A 165 2.76 -15.73 -13.08
C SER A 165 2.76 -15.16 -14.49
N LYS A 166 3.31 -15.92 -15.45
CA LYS A 166 3.28 -15.56 -16.88
C LYS A 166 1.92 -15.82 -17.54
N GLN A 167 1.10 -16.66 -16.91
CA GLN A 167 -0.12 -17.19 -17.50
C GLN A 167 -1.39 -16.50 -16.98
N GLN A 168 -1.29 -15.85 -15.82
CA GLN A 168 -2.45 -15.24 -15.15
C GLN A 168 -2.10 -13.85 -14.66
N HIS A 169 -2.99 -12.90 -14.94
CA HIS A 169 -2.91 -11.55 -14.40
C HIS A 169 -3.78 -11.45 -13.16
N PRO A 170 -3.27 -10.84 -12.07
CA PRO A 170 -4.08 -10.65 -10.86
C PRO A 170 -5.22 -9.68 -11.13
N TYR A 171 -6.36 -9.92 -10.48
CA TYR A 171 -7.48 -8.99 -10.50
C TYR A 171 -7.15 -7.75 -9.66
N PHE A 172 -7.58 -6.59 -10.13
CA PHE A 172 -7.68 -5.40 -9.31
C PHE A 172 -8.95 -5.49 -8.45
N VAL A 173 -8.77 -5.38 -7.15
CA VAL A 173 -9.84 -5.48 -6.15
C VAL A 173 -9.92 -4.19 -5.34
N GLN A 174 -11.14 -3.85 -4.95
CA GLN A 174 -11.44 -2.72 -4.08
C GLN A 174 -12.21 -3.25 -2.88
N VAL A 175 -11.56 -3.30 -1.72
CA VAL A 175 -12.15 -3.92 -0.52
C VAL A 175 -12.13 -2.95 0.65
N LYS A 176 -13.11 -3.13 1.53
CA LYS A 176 -13.04 -2.70 2.93
C LYS A 176 -12.51 -3.88 3.74
N ALA A 177 -11.59 -3.59 4.65
CA ALA A 177 -10.97 -4.59 5.50
C ALA A 177 -10.71 -4.03 6.91
N LYS A 178 -10.65 -4.91 7.90
CA LYS A 178 -10.36 -4.57 9.29
C LYS A 178 -8.97 -5.08 9.68
N PHE A 179 -8.12 -4.22 10.19
CA PHE A 179 -6.80 -4.60 10.68
C PHE A 179 -6.93 -5.32 12.03
N ASN A 180 -6.35 -6.52 12.14
CA ASN A 180 -6.26 -7.28 13.37
C ASN A 180 -4.85 -7.11 13.98
N PRO A 181 -4.71 -6.36 15.10
CA PRO A 181 -3.42 -6.15 15.74
C PRO A 181 -2.79 -7.43 16.28
N THR A 182 -3.56 -8.44 16.68
CA THR A 182 -3.03 -9.70 17.22
C THR A 182 -2.20 -10.44 16.17
N THR A 183 -2.70 -10.53 14.94
CA THR A 183 -2.06 -11.29 13.83
C THR A 183 -1.30 -10.42 12.83
N ASP A 184 -1.44 -9.10 12.91
CA ASP A 184 -0.92 -8.14 11.94
C ASP A 184 -1.42 -8.40 10.49
N ILE A 185 -2.64 -8.92 10.37
CA ILE A 185 -3.32 -9.26 9.11
C ILE A 185 -4.58 -8.39 8.96
N PHE A 186 -4.99 -8.13 7.72
CA PHE A 186 -6.25 -7.46 7.41
C PHE A 186 -7.33 -8.51 7.16
N GLU A 187 -8.42 -8.45 7.89
CA GLU A 187 -9.59 -9.30 7.69
C GLU A 187 -10.52 -8.63 6.67
N PHE A 188 -10.90 -9.36 5.63
CA PHE A 188 -11.86 -8.88 4.65
C PHE A 188 -13.21 -8.60 5.32
N ASP A 189 -13.80 -7.45 5.01
CA ASP A 189 -15.13 -7.06 5.49
C ASP A 189 -16.12 -7.07 4.31
N SER A 190 -15.82 -6.30 3.26
CA SER A 190 -16.75 -6.16 2.13
C SER A 190 -16.06 -5.73 0.83
N LEU A 191 -16.71 -6.03 -0.30
CA LEU A 191 -16.34 -5.50 -1.61
C LEU A 191 -16.87 -4.07 -1.75
N LEU A 192 -16.01 -3.16 -2.21
CA LEU A 192 -16.39 -1.80 -2.59
C LEU A 192 -16.68 -1.67 -4.08
N SER A 193 -16.20 -2.62 -4.89
CA SER A 193 -16.55 -2.80 -6.29
C SER A 193 -16.35 -4.25 -6.69
N GLU A 194 -16.91 -4.66 -7.81
CA GLU A 194 -16.57 -5.95 -8.42
C GLU A 194 -15.07 -6.01 -8.78
N PRO A 195 -14.42 -7.18 -8.63
CA PRO A 195 -13.06 -7.40 -9.12
C PRO A 195 -12.98 -7.19 -10.64
N THR A 196 -11.95 -6.51 -11.10
CA THR A 196 -11.74 -6.25 -12.54
C THR A 196 -10.35 -6.68 -13.00
N LYS A 197 -10.21 -6.99 -14.29
CA LYS A 197 -8.90 -7.22 -14.93
C LYS A 197 -8.24 -5.90 -15.34
N GLU A 198 -8.98 -4.80 -15.37
CA GLU A 198 -8.44 -3.48 -15.65
C GLU A 198 -7.56 -3.01 -14.48
N CYS A 199 -6.31 -2.69 -14.79
CA CYS A 199 -5.34 -2.26 -13.79
C CYS A 199 -5.02 -0.77 -13.98
N PRO A 200 -5.10 0.07 -12.94
CA PRO A 200 -4.66 1.46 -13.00
C PRO A 200 -3.20 1.58 -13.44
N GLU A 201 -2.80 2.74 -13.97
CA GLU A 201 -1.38 3.00 -14.23
C GLU A 201 -0.57 3.14 -12.94
N TYR A 202 0.57 2.46 -12.88
CA TYR A 202 1.47 2.48 -11.73
C TYR A 202 2.94 2.39 -12.14
N PHE A 203 3.83 2.82 -11.24
CA PHE A 203 5.27 2.68 -11.45
C PHE A 203 5.70 1.21 -11.39
N LYS A 204 6.22 0.69 -12.51
CA LYS A 204 6.82 -0.65 -12.56
C LYS A 204 8.29 -0.60 -12.11
N PRO A 205 8.70 -1.40 -11.12
CA PRO A 205 10.11 -1.56 -10.82
C PRO A 205 10.85 -2.19 -12.02
N ASN A 206 11.82 -1.47 -12.58
CA ASN A 206 12.69 -1.81 -13.73
C ASN A 206 12.26 -1.39 -15.15
N TYR A 207 11.81 -0.15 -15.35
CA TYR A 207 11.51 0.38 -16.70
C TYR A 207 12.72 0.36 -17.67
N LYS A 208 13.96 0.35 -17.18
CA LYS A 208 15.17 0.26 -18.04
C LYS A 208 15.32 -1.11 -18.76
N LYS A 209 14.65 -2.17 -18.29
CA LYS A 209 14.70 -3.50 -18.95
C LYS A 209 13.57 -3.72 -19.97
N THR A 210 12.50 -2.91 -19.93
CA THR A 210 11.37 -3.04 -20.88
C THR A 210 11.67 -2.36 -22.21
N LYS A 211 12.24 -1.15 -22.23
CA LYS A 211 12.65 -0.49 -23.49
C LYS A 211 13.70 -1.29 -24.28
N SER A 212 14.69 -1.84 -23.58
CA SER A 212 15.75 -2.66 -24.22
C SER A 212 15.25 -4.02 -24.73
N LYS A 213 14.09 -4.51 -24.28
CA LYS A 213 13.44 -5.74 -24.81
C LYS A 213 12.41 -5.47 -25.91
N GLU A 214 11.79 -4.30 -25.91
CA GLU A 214 10.93 -3.86 -27.01
C GLU A 214 11.79 -3.46 -28.20
N GLU A 215 12.82 -2.63 -28.03
CA GLU A 215 13.74 -2.24 -29.12
C GLU A 215 14.53 -3.41 -29.73
N SER A 216 14.81 -4.47 -28.96
CA SER A 216 15.46 -5.69 -29.49
C SER A 216 14.51 -6.66 -30.17
N LYS A 217 13.18 -6.55 -29.95
CA LYS A 217 12.18 -7.30 -30.70
C LYS A 217 11.84 -6.60 -32.02
N THR A 218 11.68 -5.28 -32.03
CA THR A 218 11.43 -4.50 -33.25
C THR A 218 12.58 -4.62 -34.25
N ASN A 219 13.84 -4.58 -33.77
CA ASN A 219 15.02 -4.75 -34.64
C ASN A 219 15.23 -6.19 -35.17
N HIS A 220 14.61 -7.21 -34.56
CA HIS A 220 14.72 -8.60 -35.01
C HIS A 220 13.63 -8.98 -36.01
N GLU A 221 12.46 -8.33 -35.92
CA GLU A 221 11.34 -8.43 -36.88
C GLU A 221 11.64 -7.66 -38.17
N GLU A 222 12.23 -6.46 -38.10
CA GLU A 222 12.59 -5.70 -39.32
C GLU A 222 13.73 -6.34 -40.13
N ARG A 223 14.67 -7.04 -39.49
CA ARG A 223 15.78 -7.76 -40.17
C ARG A 223 15.39 -9.09 -40.81
N SER A 224 14.24 -9.67 -40.45
CA SER A 224 13.78 -10.95 -41.03
C SER A 224 12.86 -10.75 -42.24
N VAL A 225 12.41 -9.52 -42.50
CA VAL A 225 11.59 -9.17 -43.67
C VAL A 225 12.42 -8.63 -44.84
N SER A 226 13.63 -8.10 -44.62
CA SER A 226 14.47 -7.52 -45.68
C SER A 226 15.38 -8.51 -46.43
N THR A 227 15.34 -9.81 -46.11
CA THR A 227 16.16 -10.87 -46.74
C THR A 227 15.35 -11.84 -47.61
N ALA A 228 14.07 -11.53 -47.87
CA ALA A 228 13.17 -12.34 -48.67
C ALA A 228 12.65 -11.61 -49.93
N ALA A 229 13.50 -10.81 -50.58
CA ALA A 229 13.24 -10.21 -51.89
C ALA A 229 14.42 -10.47 -52.83
#